data_AF-A0A933LNF8-F1
#
_entry.id   AF-A0A933LNF8-F1
#
_cell.length_a   1.000
_cell.length_b   1.000
_cell.length_c   1.000
_cell.angle_alpha   90.00
_cell.angle_beta   90.00
_cell.angle_gamma   90.00
#
_symmetry.space_group_name_H-M   'P 1'
#
loop_
_entity.id
_entity.type
_entity.pdbx_description
1 polymer ?
#
loop_
_entity_poly.entity_id
_entity_poly.type
_entity_poly.pdbx_seq_one_letter_code
_entity_poly.pdbx_strand_id
1 'polypeptide(L)'
;MLLKCPKCGVKNYLDPYPFWNFKGKTKCAGCDTFYAVEIATGSPMRAPRPINGTPKDPDLLLPGFADTPDNKPVMGEGKTRPAPRARADVYGKPKPIVRNSRGRLVAGRPLTPADLVGSRARYVVEGKEPK
;
A
#
# COMPACT_ATOMS: atom_id res chain seq x y z
N MET A 1 -4.78 0.76 10.99
CA MET A 1 -3.77 0.64 12.06
C MET A 1 -2.52 1.38 11.65
N LEU A 2 -1.96 2.17 12.56
CA LEU A 2 -0.83 3.05 12.25
C LEU A 2 0.18 2.99 13.40
N LEU A 3 1.43 2.70 13.06
CA LEU A 3 2.56 2.82 13.98
C LEU A 3 3.34 4.09 13.62
N LYS A 4 3.14 5.16 14.39
CA LYS A 4 4.01 6.34 14.33
C LYS A 4 5.28 6.05 15.12
N CYS A 5 6.42 6.00 14.44
CA CYS A 5 7.69 5.67 15.08
C CYS A 5 8.09 6.77 16.08
N PRO A 6 8.28 6.46 17.38
CA PRO A 6 8.70 7.46 18.37
C PRO A 6 10.12 7.97 18.12
N LYS A 7 10.98 7.21 17.42
CA LYS A 7 12.38 7.58 17.15
C LYS A 7 12.55 8.55 15.99
N CYS A 8 11.83 8.36 14.89
CA CYS A 8 12.03 9.13 13.65
C CYS A 8 10.75 9.76 13.07
N GLY A 9 9.61 9.60 13.74
CA GLY A 9 8.34 10.19 13.32
C GLY A 9 7.67 9.56 12.10
N VAL A 10 8.34 8.63 11.41
CA VAL A 10 7.80 7.92 10.23
C VAL A 10 6.52 7.18 10.60
N LYS A 11 5.51 7.35 9.74
CA LYS A 11 4.19 6.72 9.80
C LYS A 11 4.28 5.36 9.10
N ASN A 12 4.19 4.27 9.85
CA ASN A 12 4.22 2.91 9.30
C ASN A 12 2.78 2.37 9.27
N TYR A 13 2.24 2.18 8.07
CA TYR A 13 0.90 1.68 7.87
C TYR A 13 0.92 0.15 7.92
N LEU A 14 0.28 -0.37 8.96
CA LEU A 14 0.18 -1.81 9.20
C LEU A 14 -1.06 -2.33 8.45
N ASP A 15 -0.84 -3.27 7.53
CA ASP A 15 -1.89 -3.86 6.70
C ASP A 15 -2.96 -4.55 7.58
N PRO A 16 -4.25 -4.20 7.47
CA PRO A 16 -5.31 -4.84 8.24
C PRO A 16 -5.29 -6.37 8.16
N TYR A 17 -4.95 -6.94 7.01
CA TYR A 17 -5.08 -8.39 6.82
C TYR A 17 -4.20 -9.21 7.78
N PRO A 18 -2.87 -9.01 7.84
CA PRO A 18 -2.03 -9.73 8.76
C PRO A 18 -1.95 -9.11 10.17
N PHE A 19 -2.34 -7.84 10.35
CA PHE A 19 -2.20 -7.14 11.63
C PHE A 19 -3.51 -7.02 12.44
N TRP A 20 -4.68 -7.48 11.94
CA TRP A 20 -5.97 -7.37 12.63
C TRP A 20 -5.97 -7.98 14.05
N ASN A 21 -5.36 -9.16 14.19
CA ASN A 21 -5.12 -9.87 15.44
C ASN A 21 -3.67 -10.36 15.46
N PHE A 22 -2.73 -9.45 15.71
CA PHE A 22 -1.30 -9.72 15.58
C PHE A 22 -0.54 -9.46 16.87
N LYS A 23 0.30 -10.42 17.24
CA LYS A 23 1.25 -10.31 18.34
C LYS A 23 2.60 -10.76 17.83
N GLY A 24 3.52 -9.83 17.69
CA GLY A 24 4.82 -10.12 17.08
C GLY A 24 5.69 -8.90 16.93
N LYS A 25 6.64 -8.98 16.01
CA LYS A 25 7.63 -7.93 15.77
C LYS A 25 7.33 -7.22 14.46
N THR A 26 7.58 -5.93 14.41
CA THR A 26 7.59 -5.14 13.18
C THR A 26 8.80 -4.24 13.13
N LYS A 27 9.28 -3.89 11.94
CA LYS A 27 10.44 -3.00 11.74
C LYS A 27 9.96 -1.67 11.19
N CYS A 28 10.44 -0.56 11.75
CA CYS A 28 10.18 0.74 11.18
C CYS A 28 10.89 0.88 9.83
N ALA A 29 10.15 1.30 8.79
CA ALA A 29 10.72 1.55 7.47
C ALA A 29 11.74 2.71 7.48
N GLY A 30 11.56 3.71 8.34
CA GLY A 30 12.46 4.87 8.40
C GLY A 30 13.83 4.56 8.98
N CYS A 31 13.88 4.15 10.25
CA CYS A 31 15.12 4.05 11.03
C CYS A 31 15.51 2.60 11.40
N ASP A 32 14.86 1.60 10.79
CA ASP A 32 15.10 0.16 10.98
C ASP A 32 14.98 -0.33 12.44
N THR A 33 14.40 0.47 13.32
CA THR A 33 14.15 0.08 14.71
C THR A 33 13.04 -0.96 14.78
N PHE A 34 13.26 -2.02 15.56
CA PHE A 34 12.30 -3.10 15.76
C PHE A 34 11.37 -2.76 16.92
N TYR A 35 10.08 -3.04 16.72
CA TYR A 35 9.04 -2.84 17.71
C TYR A 35 8.28 -4.14 17.94
N ALA A 36 8.08 -4.50 19.20
CA ALA A 36 7.07 -5.47 19.59
C ALA A 36 5.71 -4.77 19.58
N VAL A 37 4.75 -5.34 18.85
CA VAL A 37 3.38 -4.83 18.74
C VAL A 37 2.39 -5.93 19.08
N GLU A 38 1.31 -5.54 19.75
CA GLU A 38 0.18 -6.40 20.10
C GLU A 38 -1.09 -5.66 19.71
N ILE A 39 -1.83 -6.23 18.76
CA ILE A 39 -3.01 -5.67 18.15
C ILE A 39 -4.11 -6.72 18.24
N ALA A 40 -5.27 -6.33 18.75
CA ALA A 40 -6.47 -7.14 18.72
C ALA A 40 -7.59 -6.30 18.10
N THR A 41 -8.41 -6.93 17.26
CA THR A 41 -9.57 -6.29 16.59
C THR A 41 -9.22 -4.95 15.90
N GLY A 42 -8.01 -4.85 15.34
CA GLY A 42 -7.54 -3.65 14.65
C GLY A 42 -7.09 -2.50 15.56
N SER A 43 -7.07 -2.70 16.89
CA SER A 43 -6.64 -1.71 17.87
C SER A 43 -5.37 -2.15 18.60
N PRO A 44 -4.41 -1.23 18.85
CA PRO A 44 -3.22 -1.56 19.62
C PRO A 44 -3.61 -1.84 21.08
N MET A 45 -3.31 -3.04 21.58
CA MET A 45 -3.55 -3.43 22.97
C MET A 45 -2.55 -2.81 23.92
N ARG A 46 -1.34 -2.50 23.41
CA ARG A 46 -0.23 -1.91 24.16
C ARG A 46 0.53 -0.93 23.29
N ALA A 47 1.21 0.01 23.93
CA ALA A 47 2.15 0.86 23.24
C ALA A 47 3.28 0.03 22.59
N PRO A 48 3.74 0.40 21.39
CA PRO A 48 4.83 -0.29 20.71
C PRO A 48 6.11 -0.20 21.55
N ARG A 49 6.74 -1.34 21.84
CA ARG A 49 7.96 -1.39 22.65
C ARG A 49 9.18 -1.58 21.76
N PRO A 50 10.22 -0.74 21.84
CA PRO A 50 11.45 -0.97 21.11
C PRO A 50 12.10 -2.25 21.62
N ILE A 51 12.60 -3.06 20.70
CA ILE A 51 13.26 -4.33 20.99
C ILE A 51 14.50 -4.48 20.12
N ASN A 52 15.39 -5.39 20.51
CA ASN A 52 16.41 -5.92 19.62
C ASN A 52 15.76 -6.99 18.73
N GLY A 53 16.10 -6.99 17.45
CA GLY A 53 15.58 -7.94 16.48
C GLY A 53 16.49 -8.03 15.27
N THR A 54 16.31 -9.10 14.49
CA THR A 54 17.02 -9.26 13.21
C THR A 54 16.02 -9.31 12.06
N PRO A 55 16.41 -8.89 10.83
CA PRO A 55 15.55 -9.00 9.65
C PRO A 55 15.12 -10.44 9.30
N LYS A 56 15.79 -11.45 9.89
CA LYS A 56 15.53 -12.88 9.67
C LYS A 56 14.60 -13.48 10.72
N ASP A 57 14.12 -12.70 11.68
CA ASP A 57 13.21 -13.19 12.70
C ASP A 57 11.90 -13.70 12.05
N PRO A 58 11.46 -14.93 12.32
CA PRO A 58 10.25 -15.51 11.69
C PRO A 58 8.97 -14.75 12.04
N ASP A 59 8.93 -14.10 13.21
CA ASP A 59 7.79 -13.30 13.68
C ASP A 59 7.86 -11.84 13.20
N LEU A 60 8.81 -11.50 12.32
CA LEU A 60 8.97 -10.16 11.79
C LEU A 60 8.02 -9.92 10.62
N LEU A 61 7.06 -9.03 10.84
CA LEU A 61 6.19 -8.56 9.79
C LEU A 61 6.49 -7.08 9.47
N LEU A 62 6.92 -6.83 8.24
CA LEU A 62 7.17 -5.47 7.77
C LEU A 62 5.85 -4.71 7.53
N PRO A 63 5.86 -3.36 7.63
CA PRO A 63 4.70 -2.56 7.26
C PRO A 63 4.34 -2.73 5.79
N GLY A 64 3.06 -2.56 5.47
CA GLY A 64 2.60 -2.55 4.09
C GLY A 64 3.03 -1.28 3.38
N PHE A 65 3.02 -0.15 4.08
CA PHE A 65 3.42 1.14 3.53
C PHE A 65 4.05 2.00 4.62
N ALA A 66 4.83 3.01 4.23
CA ALA A 66 5.33 3.99 5.18
C ALA A 66 5.51 5.37 4.54
N ASP A 67 5.21 6.40 5.32
CA ASP A 67 5.41 7.81 4.98
C ASP A 67 6.31 8.51 6.00
N THR A 68 7.13 9.41 5.50
CA THR A 68 7.80 10.43 6.33
C THR A 68 6.78 11.33 7.02
N PRO A 69 7.18 12.10 8.06
CA PRO A 69 6.31 13.10 8.68
C PRO A 69 5.66 14.06 7.68
N ASP A 70 6.38 14.38 6.59
CA ASP A 70 5.97 15.25 5.49
C ASP A 70 5.10 14.56 4.41
N ASN A 71 4.63 13.33 4.67
CA ASN A 71 3.80 12.53 3.75
C ASN A 71 4.51 12.16 2.43
N LYS A 72 5.83 12.02 2.44
CA LYS A 72 6.58 11.42 1.32
C LYS A 72 6.75 9.91 1.55
N PRO A 73 6.52 9.08 0.52
CA PRO A 73 6.60 7.62 0.63
C PRO A 73 8.04 7.17 0.91
N VAL A 74 8.20 6.20 1.81
CA VAL A 74 9.47 5.52 2.06
C VAL A 74 9.57 4.33 1.11
N MET A 75 10.56 4.37 0.23
CA MET A 75 10.83 3.35 -0.79
C MET A 75 12.15 2.63 -0.47
N GLY A 76 12.27 1.37 -0.85
CA GLY A 76 13.51 0.59 -0.72
C GLY A 76 13.28 -0.86 -0.35
N GLU A 77 14.25 -1.71 -0.69
CA GLU A 77 14.18 -3.14 -0.42
C GLU A 77 14.24 -3.41 1.10
N GLY A 78 13.40 -4.31 1.60
CA GLY A 78 13.33 -4.65 3.03
C GLY A 78 12.79 -3.53 3.94
N LYS A 79 12.25 -2.43 3.39
CA LYS A 79 11.64 -1.32 4.15
C LYS A 79 10.15 -1.56 4.39
N THR A 80 9.46 -1.99 3.35
CA THR A 80 8.05 -2.42 3.36
C THR A 80 7.95 -3.82 2.78
N ARG A 81 6.80 -4.49 2.93
CA ARG A 81 6.58 -5.81 2.33
C ARG A 81 6.69 -5.76 0.79
N PRO A 82 7.23 -6.79 0.13
CA PRO A 82 7.46 -6.81 -1.33
C PRO A 82 6.19 -6.86 -2.18
N ALA A 83 5.06 -7.31 -1.60
CA ALA A 83 3.72 -7.19 -2.19
C ALA A 83 2.85 -6.25 -1.37
N PRO A 84 3.15 -4.94 -1.35
CA PRO A 84 2.36 -4.03 -0.56
C PRO A 84 1.04 -3.79 -1.28
N ARG A 85 -0.07 -4.30 -0.73
CA ARG A 85 -1.40 -3.88 -1.19
C ARG A 85 -1.62 -2.38 -0.90
N ALA A 86 -0.91 -1.86 0.10
CA ALA A 86 -0.77 -0.43 0.35
C ALA A 86 0.51 0.08 -0.34
N ARG A 87 0.44 0.49 -1.60
CA ARG A 87 1.54 1.24 -2.23
C ARG A 87 1.11 2.66 -2.55
N ALA A 88 2.06 3.60 -2.49
CA ALA A 88 1.83 4.96 -2.96
C ALA A 88 1.44 5.04 -4.44
N ASP A 89 1.93 4.11 -5.28
CA ASP A 89 1.61 4.05 -6.70
C ASP A 89 0.28 3.35 -7.01
N VAL A 90 -0.29 2.60 -6.05
CA VAL A 90 -1.52 1.80 -6.25
C VAL A 90 -2.79 2.55 -5.83
N TYR A 91 -2.68 3.56 -4.95
CA TYR A 91 -3.83 4.39 -4.59
C TYR A 91 -4.26 5.30 -5.77
N GLY A 92 -5.40 5.00 -6.38
CA GLY A 92 -6.09 5.88 -7.34
C GLY A 92 -5.51 5.92 -8.76
N LYS A 93 -4.40 5.22 -9.05
CA LYS A 93 -3.89 5.10 -10.43
C LYS A 93 -4.54 3.89 -11.11
N PRO A 94 -5.33 4.08 -12.18
CA PRO A 94 -5.95 2.95 -12.84
C PRO A 94 -4.86 2.09 -13.50
N LYS A 95 -4.94 0.77 -13.30
CA LYS A 95 -3.94 -0.17 -13.82
C LYS A 95 -3.85 -0.04 -15.36
N PRO A 96 -2.66 -0.16 -15.97
CA PRO A 96 -2.51 -0.22 -17.42
C PRO A 96 -3.15 -1.50 -17.95
N ILE A 97 -3.82 -1.37 -19.10
CA ILE A 97 -4.83 -2.33 -19.58
C ILE A 97 -4.55 -2.65 -21.03
N VAL A 98 -4.69 -3.92 -21.36
CA VAL A 98 -4.41 -4.46 -22.68
C VAL A 98 -5.70 -5.01 -23.27
N ARG A 99 -6.01 -4.62 -24.52
CA ARG A 99 -7.07 -5.25 -25.31
C ARG A 99 -6.60 -6.62 -25.76
N ASN A 100 -7.51 -7.60 -25.86
CA ASN A 100 -7.14 -8.84 -26.53
C ASN A 100 -6.92 -8.62 -28.04
N SER A 101 -6.33 -9.60 -28.72
CA SER A 101 -6.06 -9.57 -30.15
C SER A 101 -7.30 -9.37 -31.05
N ARG A 102 -8.51 -9.43 -30.48
CA ARG A 102 -9.79 -9.22 -31.17
C ARG A 102 -10.45 -7.88 -30.82
N GLY A 103 -9.73 -6.97 -30.16
CA GLY A 103 -10.21 -5.62 -29.82
C GLY A 103 -11.20 -5.54 -28.66
N ARG A 104 -11.57 -6.67 -28.03
CA ARG A 104 -12.54 -6.67 -26.91
C ARG A 104 -11.89 -6.18 -25.62
N LEU A 105 -12.64 -5.38 -24.86
CA LEU A 105 -12.25 -4.91 -23.54
C LEU A 105 -12.25 -6.06 -22.54
N VAL A 106 -11.09 -6.43 -22.02
CA VAL A 106 -10.93 -7.48 -21.00
C VAL A 106 -10.97 -6.89 -19.58
N ALA A 107 -10.60 -5.61 -19.41
CA ALA A 107 -10.73 -4.82 -18.18
C ALA A 107 -10.59 -3.31 -18.52
N GLY A 108 -10.94 -2.37 -17.61
CA GLY A 108 -10.99 -0.90 -17.87
C GLY A 108 -9.73 -0.05 -17.56
N ARG A 109 -9.34 0.85 -18.48
CA ARG A 109 -8.13 1.72 -18.42
C ARG A 109 -8.45 3.19 -18.13
N PRO A 110 -7.50 4.00 -17.63
CA PRO A 110 -7.69 5.45 -17.57
C PRO A 110 -7.94 5.98 -18.98
N LEU A 111 -9.03 6.72 -19.16
CA LEU A 111 -9.35 7.36 -20.45
C LEU A 111 -8.35 8.50 -20.70
N THR A 112 -7.83 8.59 -21.91
CA THR A 112 -7.03 9.76 -22.33
C THR A 112 -7.97 10.90 -22.74
N PRO A 113 -7.49 12.16 -22.83
CA PRO A 113 -8.32 13.27 -23.32
C PRO A 113 -8.92 13.02 -24.71
N ALA A 114 -8.22 12.25 -25.56
CA ALA A 114 -8.72 11.84 -26.88
C ALA A 114 -9.87 10.82 -26.79
N ASP A 115 -9.98 10.07 -25.70
CA ASP A 115 -11.05 9.11 -25.45
C ASP A 115 -12.30 9.76 -24.81
N LEU A 116 -12.29 11.08 -24.60
CA LEU A 116 -13.34 11.84 -23.94
C LEU A 116 -14.07 12.79 -24.91
N VAL A 117 -15.35 13.00 -24.62
CA VAL A 117 -16.18 14.10 -25.15
C VAL A 117 -16.79 14.79 -23.94
N GLY A 118 -16.22 15.95 -23.56
CA GLY A 118 -16.46 16.55 -22.25
C GLY A 118 -16.03 15.62 -21.12
N SER A 119 -16.91 15.37 -20.15
CA SER A 119 -16.66 14.46 -19.01
C SER A 119 -17.06 13.01 -19.27
N ARG A 120 -17.46 12.66 -20.50
CA ARG A 120 -17.98 11.32 -20.85
C ARG A 120 -17.02 10.60 -21.78
N ALA A 121 -16.95 9.27 -21.65
CA ALA A 121 -16.20 8.41 -22.56
C ALA A 121 -16.83 8.45 -23.97
N ARG A 122 -16.00 8.68 -24.99
CA ARG A 122 -16.44 8.87 -26.38
C ARG A 122 -17.27 7.70 -26.90
N TYR A 123 -16.87 6.46 -26.61
CA TYR A 123 -17.62 5.26 -27.03
C TYR A 123 -19.02 5.13 -26.38
N VAL A 124 -19.21 5.70 -25.18
CA VAL A 124 -20.53 5.76 -24.53
C VAL A 124 -21.42 6.81 -25.18
N VAL A 125 -20.83 7.93 -25.63
CA VAL A 125 -21.56 9.02 -26.31
C VAL A 125 -21.91 8.61 -27.74
N GLU A 126 -21.00 7.94 -28.44
CA GLU A 126 -21.17 7.56 -29.85
C GLU A 126 -21.95 6.25 -30.04
N GLY A 127 -22.23 5.52 -28.94
CA GLY A 127 -22.96 4.24 -28.99
C GLY A 127 -22.24 3.14 -29.79
N LYS A 128 -20.94 3.30 -30.01
CA LYS A 128 -20.10 2.38 -30.81
C LYS A 128 -18.97 1.90 -29.93
N GLU A 129 -18.81 0.57 -29.83
CA GLU A 129 -17.61 0.02 -29.19
C GLU A 129 -16.36 0.52 -29.93
N PRO A 130 -15.33 0.98 -29.21
CA PRO A 130 -14.13 1.50 -29.85
C PRO A 130 -13.37 0.31 -30.47
N LYS A 131 -13.29 0.27 -31.81
CA LYS A 131 -12.49 -0.71 -32.57
C LYS A 131 -11.05 -0.74 -32.09
#